data_AF-A0A7S1PAB9-F1
#
_entry.id   AF-A0A7S1PAB9-F1
#
_cell.length_a   1.000
_cell.length_b   1.000
_cell.length_c   1.000
_cell.angle_alpha   90.00
_cell.angle_beta   90.00
_cell.angle_gamma   90.00
#
_symmetry.space_group_name_H-M   'P 1'
#
loop_
_entity.id
_entity.type
_entity.pdbx_description
1 polymer ?
#
loop_
_entity_poly.entity_id
_entity_poly.type
_entity_poly.pdbx_seq_one_letter_code
_entity_poly.pdbx_strand_id
1 'polypeptide(L)'
;IAFWSMKVIYCTIDALLCAVAFTPAFIYEGYEKIQKKMQERDYWEALRTIGVILLAPVFLLYNYVTSQESSEDTEGKRRWRRGARDDFKDSIEKWMEAADHHDTTSPDIMTALVHNHSSQFEMLSGIQKQLREMQTQQEQMGERLTKVETHIK
;
A
#
# COMPACT_ATOMS: atom_id res chain seq x y z
N ILE A 1 34.91 22.52 19.07
CA ILE A 1 34.41 21.15 19.33
C ILE A 1 32.88 21.12 19.38
N ALA A 2 32.22 21.91 20.24
CA ALA A 2 30.75 21.94 20.35
C ALA A 2 30.01 22.25 19.02
N PHE A 3 30.48 23.25 18.25
CA PHE A 3 29.88 23.62 16.96
C PHE A 3 29.88 22.47 15.94
N TRP A 4 31.02 21.78 15.81
CA TRP A 4 31.16 20.63 14.91
C TRP A 4 30.31 19.45 15.37
N SER A 5 30.26 19.19 16.68
CA SER A 5 29.41 18.15 17.26
C SER A 5 27.92 18.40 16.99
N MET A 6 27.47 19.64 17.15
CA MET A 6 26.08 20.03 16.89
C MET A 6 25.71 19.84 15.41
N LYS A 7 26.61 20.24 14.49
CA LYS A 7 26.42 20.04 13.04
C LYS A 7 26.30 18.56 12.67
N VAL A 8 27.15 17.69 13.23
CA VAL A 8 27.09 16.24 12.99
C VAL A 8 25.77 15.65 13.49
N ILE A 9 25.30 16.06 14.67
CA ILE A 9 24.02 15.60 15.23
C ILE A 9 22.86 15.98 14.30
N TYR A 10 22.78 17.24 13.85
CA TYR A 10 21.73 17.66 12.93
C TYR A 10 21.79 16.94 11.59
N CYS A 11 22.99 16.74 11.02
CA CYS A 11 23.13 15.99 9.77
C CYS A 11 22.68 14.52 9.94
N THR A 12 22.98 13.91 11.09
CA THR A 12 22.56 12.54 11.39
C THR A 12 21.04 12.45 11.52
N ILE A 13 20.41 13.40 12.22
CA ILE A 13 18.95 13.46 12.38
C ILE A 13 18.27 13.69 11.02
N ASP A 14 18.77 14.63 10.20
CA ASP A 14 18.21 14.93 8.88
C ASP A 14 18.30 13.72 7.94
N ALA A 15 19.46 13.04 7.93
CA ALA A 15 19.63 11.83 7.14
C ALA A 15 18.73 10.67 7.63
N LEU A 16 18.52 10.54 8.94
CA LEU A 16 17.61 9.56 9.52
C LEU A 16 16.15 9.86 9.14
N LEU A 17 15.72 11.12 9.24
CA LEU A 17 14.38 11.55 8.85
C LEU A 17 14.15 11.34 7.36
N CYS A 18 15.14 11.63 6.53
CA CYS A 18 15.10 11.38 5.10
C CYS A 18 14.93 9.87 4.82
N ALA A 19 15.76 9.02 5.44
CA ALA A 19 15.64 7.58 5.31
C ALA A 19 14.24 7.10 5.73
N VAL A 20 13.74 7.51 6.90
CA VAL A 20 12.42 7.09 7.41
C VAL A 20 11.27 7.58 6.54
N ALA A 21 11.33 8.82 6.04
CA ALA A 21 10.28 9.39 5.20
C ALA A 21 10.17 8.71 3.83
N PHE A 22 11.31 8.35 3.23
CA PHE A 22 11.34 7.76 1.89
C PHE A 22 11.29 6.23 1.88
N THR A 23 11.65 5.55 2.98
CA THR A 23 11.62 4.09 3.08
C THR A 23 10.24 3.49 2.71
N PRO A 24 9.09 4.01 3.20
CA PRO A 24 7.78 3.50 2.81
C PRO A 24 7.54 3.55 1.30
N ALA A 25 7.91 4.65 0.64
CA ALA A 25 7.72 4.79 -0.82
C ALA A 25 8.50 3.71 -1.59
N PHE A 26 9.76 3.47 -1.23
CA PHE A 26 10.58 2.41 -1.83
C PHE A 26 10.06 1.01 -1.53
N ILE A 27 9.51 0.78 -0.34
CA ILE A 27 8.89 -0.50 0.03
C ILE A 27 7.65 -0.76 -0.81
N TYR A 28 6.74 0.21 -0.95
CA TYR A 28 5.51 0.03 -1.72
C TYR A 28 5.79 -0.19 -3.21
N GLU A 29 6.65 0.63 -3.82
CA GLU A 29 7.03 0.48 -5.23
C GLU A 29 7.78 -0.85 -5.47
N GLY A 30 8.62 -1.25 -4.51
CA GLY A 30 9.34 -2.51 -4.54
C GLY A 30 8.42 -3.73 -4.42
N TYR A 31 7.39 -3.65 -3.59
CA TYR A 31 6.47 -4.76 -3.32
C TYR A 31 5.69 -5.17 -4.57
N GLU A 32 5.15 -4.22 -5.33
CA GLU A 32 4.45 -4.50 -6.60
C GLU A 32 5.36 -5.20 -7.62
N LYS A 33 6.62 -4.73 -7.73
CA LYS A 33 7.62 -5.32 -8.62
C LYS A 33 7.98 -6.74 -8.19
N ILE A 34 8.15 -6.99 -6.89
CA ILE A 34 8.44 -8.31 -6.34
C ILE A 34 7.27 -9.27 -6.60
N GLN A 35 6.03 -8.86 -6.36
CA GLN A 35 4.86 -9.70 -6.61
C GLN A 35 4.75 -10.10 -8.09
N LYS A 36 4.94 -9.15 -9.01
CA LYS A 36 4.95 -9.42 -10.45
C LYS A 36 6.05 -10.40 -10.84
N LYS A 37 7.26 -10.23 -10.30
CA LYS A 37 8.40 -11.10 -10.60
C LYS A 37 8.26 -12.50 -10.01
N MET A 38 7.63 -12.64 -8.84
CA MET A 38 7.29 -13.95 -8.28
C MET A 38 6.25 -14.69 -9.13
N GLN A 39 5.29 -14.01 -9.75
CA GLN A 39 4.35 -14.63 -10.71
C GLN A 39 5.07 -15.11 -11.98
N GLU A 40 6.08 -14.37 -12.45
CA GLU A 40 6.93 -14.75 -13.59
C GLU A 40 7.93 -15.88 -13.26
N ARG A 41 7.98 -16.34 -11.99
CA ARG A 41 8.95 -17.32 -11.45
C ARG A 41 10.41 -16.89 -11.59
N ASP A 42 10.66 -15.59 -11.73
CA ASP A 42 11.99 -15.00 -11.83
C ASP A 42 12.50 -14.57 -10.44
N TYR A 43 12.91 -15.57 -9.66
CA TYR A 43 13.30 -15.38 -8.26
C TYR A 43 14.61 -14.58 -8.10
N TRP A 44 15.51 -14.65 -9.09
CA TRP A 44 16.76 -13.92 -9.05
C TRP A 44 16.51 -12.41 -9.11
N GLU A 45 15.63 -11.97 -10.01
CA GLU A 45 15.33 -10.54 -10.14
C GLU A 45 14.49 -10.00 -8.96
N ALA A 46 13.66 -10.84 -8.33
CA ALA A 46 12.99 -10.50 -7.08
C ALA A 46 13.99 -10.27 -5.93
N LEU A 47 14.98 -11.15 -5.77
CA LEU A 47 16.06 -10.99 -4.77
C LEU A 47 16.89 -9.73 -5.03
N ARG A 48 17.21 -9.46 -6.30
CA ARG A 48 17.90 -8.22 -6.71
C ARG A 48 17.10 -6.98 -6.32
N THR A 49 15.79 -6.99 -6.54
CA THR A 49 14.89 -5.89 -6.17
C THR A 49 14.89 -5.65 -4.67
N ILE A 50 14.81 -6.70 -3.84
CA ILE A 50 14.93 -6.59 -2.38
C ILE A 50 16.28 -5.96 -1.98
N GLY A 51 17.37 -6.38 -2.62
CA GLY A 51 18.70 -5.81 -2.39
C GLY A 51 18.75 -4.31 -2.68
N VAL A 52 18.12 -3.85 -3.76
CA VAL A 52 18.02 -2.43 -4.10
C VAL A 52 17.22 -1.65 -3.06
N ILE A 53 16.09 -2.17 -2.58
CA ILE A 53 15.28 -1.53 -1.53
C ILE A 53 16.08 -1.38 -0.23
N LEU A 54 16.85 -2.40 0.15
CA LEU A 54 17.68 -2.38 1.35
C LEU A 54 18.87 -1.42 1.23
N LEU A 55 19.44 -1.29 0.04
CA LEU A 55 20.59 -0.43 -0.21
C LEU A 55 20.22 1.02 -0.55
N ALA A 56 19.00 1.29 -0.98
CA ALA A 56 18.54 2.62 -1.35
C ALA A 56 18.72 3.67 -0.22
N PRO A 57 18.38 3.40 1.06
CA PRO A 57 18.61 4.34 2.15
C PRO A 57 20.10 4.68 2.32
N VAL A 58 20.97 3.67 2.25
CA VAL A 58 22.42 3.84 2.39
C VAL A 58 23.00 4.64 1.22
N PHE A 59 22.52 4.37 0.01
CA PHE A 59 22.91 5.09 -1.19
C PHE A 59 22.46 6.57 -1.14
N LEU A 60 21.26 6.84 -0.65
CA LEU A 60 20.76 8.21 -0.44
C LEU A 60 21.58 8.96 0.61
N LEU A 61 21.90 8.30 1.73
CA LEU A 61 22.78 8.83 2.77
C LEU A 61 24.16 9.18 2.23
N TYR A 62 24.76 8.27 1.46
CA TYR A 62 26.05 8.52 0.81
C TYR A 62 26.01 9.75 -0.09
N ASN A 63 25.03 9.82 -1.00
CA ASN A 63 24.88 10.97 -1.89
C ASN A 63 24.64 12.27 -1.13
N TYR A 64 23.85 12.25 -0.05
CA TYR A 64 23.60 13.42 0.78
C TYR A 64 24.91 13.95 1.36
N VAL A 65 25.71 13.09 2.00
CA VAL A 65 27.00 13.45 2.61
C VAL A 65 27.96 13.98 1.55
N THR A 66 28.13 13.27 0.43
CA THR A 66 29.04 13.68 -0.64
C THR A 66 28.60 14.99 -1.31
N SER A 67 27.29 15.21 -1.47
CA SER A 67 26.76 16.45 -2.03
C SER A 67 27.00 17.66 -1.11
N GLN A 68 26.99 17.44 0.21
CA GLN A 68 27.23 18.45 1.22
C GLN A 68 28.69 18.91 1.23
N GLU A 69 29.64 18.00 1.01
CA GLU A 69 31.07 18.33 0.91
C GLU A 69 31.41 19.10 -0.37
N SER A 70 30.73 18.82 -1.50
CA SER A 70 30.94 19.55 -2.77
C SER A 70 30.28 20.94 -2.81
N SER A 71 29.66 21.39 -1.74
CA SER A 71 28.93 22.65 -1.68
C SER A 71 29.86 23.85 -1.44
N GLU A 72 30.75 24.14 -2.39
CA GLU A 72 31.11 25.54 -2.64
C GLU A 72 29.83 26.25 -3.11
N ASP A 73 29.38 27.21 -2.30
CA ASP A 73 28.07 27.85 -2.41
C ASP A 73 28.08 28.86 -3.57
N THR A 74 28.10 28.33 -4.79
CA THR A 74 28.01 29.13 -6.01
C THR A 74 26.60 29.64 -6.20
N GLU A 75 26.49 30.89 -6.65
CA GLU A 75 25.23 31.63 -6.78
C GLU A 75 24.19 30.91 -7.69
N GLY A 76 24.68 30.14 -8.67
CA GLY A 76 23.85 29.26 -9.51
C GLY A 76 23.12 28.16 -8.74
N LYS A 77 23.78 27.57 -7.72
CA LYS A 77 23.19 26.51 -6.88
C LYS A 77 22.08 27.07 -5.99
N ARG A 78 22.21 28.32 -5.52
CA ARG A 78 21.14 29.03 -4.77
C ARG A 78 19.93 29.37 -5.63
N ARG A 79 20.12 29.60 -6.94
CA ARG A 79 19.03 29.83 -7.89
C ARG A 79 18.26 28.54 -8.19
N TRP A 80 18.98 27.44 -8.38
CA TRP A 80 18.39 26.11 -8.59
C TRP A 80 17.58 25.63 -7.39
N ARG A 81 18.08 25.83 -6.16
CA ARG A 81 17.34 25.51 -4.93
C ARG A 81 16.06 26.32 -4.77
N ARG A 82 16.00 27.55 -5.28
CA ARG A 82 14.77 28.37 -5.28
C ARG A 82 13.76 27.82 -6.29
N GLY A 83 14.18 27.57 -7.53
CA GLY A 83 13.31 26.99 -8.57
C GLY A 83 12.71 25.64 -8.16
N ALA A 84 13.54 24.72 -7.67
CA ALA A 84 13.06 23.41 -7.22
C ALA A 84 12.09 23.48 -6.03
N ARG A 85 12.19 24.52 -5.20
CA ARG A 85 11.27 24.75 -4.07
C ARG A 85 9.91 25.25 -4.56
N ASP A 86 9.92 26.12 -5.56
CA ASP A 86 8.70 26.64 -6.19
C ASP A 86 7.99 25.52 -6.98
N ASP A 87 8.74 24.70 -7.75
CA ASP A 87 8.21 23.53 -8.46
C ASP A 87 7.60 22.49 -7.50
N PHE A 88 8.26 22.26 -6.36
CA PHE A 88 7.75 21.36 -5.33
C PHE A 88 6.47 21.90 -4.69
N LYS A 89 6.40 23.21 -4.44
CA LYS A 89 5.23 23.87 -3.88
C LYS A 89 4.03 23.77 -4.85
N ASP A 90 4.25 24.04 -6.13
CA ASP A 90 3.23 23.88 -7.17
C ASP A 90 2.76 22.42 -7.28
N SER A 91 3.68 21.46 -7.09
CA SER A 91 3.29 20.05 -7.04
C SER A 91 2.38 19.77 -5.85
N ILE A 92 2.70 20.25 -4.65
CA ILE A 92 1.89 20.06 -3.44
C ILE A 92 0.50 20.66 -3.62
N GLU A 93 0.39 21.89 -4.14
CA GLU A 93 -0.92 22.50 -4.40
C GLU A 93 -1.77 21.64 -5.34
N LYS A 94 -1.18 21.07 -6.40
CA LYS A 94 -1.88 20.13 -7.30
C LYS A 94 -2.29 18.82 -6.61
N TRP A 95 -1.43 18.26 -5.76
CA TRP A 95 -1.75 17.06 -4.99
C TRP A 95 -2.89 17.32 -3.99
N MET A 96 -2.88 18.49 -3.36
CA MET A 96 -3.88 18.92 -2.39
C MET A 96 -5.22 19.18 -3.08
N GLU A 97 -5.21 19.83 -4.25
CA GLU A 97 -6.40 20.02 -5.10
C GLU A 97 -6.96 18.69 -5.60
N ALA A 98 -6.10 17.76 -6.03
CA ALA A 98 -6.53 16.42 -6.44
C ALA A 98 -7.17 15.64 -5.27
N ALA A 99 -6.61 15.74 -4.06
CA ALA A 99 -7.17 15.11 -2.86
C ALA A 99 -8.55 15.69 -2.49
N ASP A 100 -8.73 17.01 -2.60
CA ASP A 100 -10.00 17.69 -2.32
C ASP A 100 -11.10 17.25 -3.33
N HIS A 101 -10.72 16.97 -4.58
CA HIS A 101 -11.62 16.37 -5.58
C HIS A 101 -11.96 14.90 -5.28
N HIS A 102 -11.11 14.16 -4.56
CA HIS A 102 -11.42 12.80 -4.13
C HIS A 102 -12.38 12.77 -2.93
N ASP A 103 -12.32 13.75 -2.02
CA ASP A 103 -13.25 13.87 -0.89
C ASP A 103 -14.68 14.19 -1.34
N THR A 104 -14.85 14.90 -2.46
CA THR A 104 -16.18 15.16 -3.04
C THR A 104 -16.80 13.96 -3.75
N THR A 105 -15.99 12.99 -4.20
CA THR A 105 -16.45 11.76 -4.89
C THR A 105 -16.64 10.58 -3.91
N SER A 106 -16.03 10.65 -2.73
CA SER A 106 -16.07 9.60 -1.70
C SER A 106 -17.46 9.29 -1.11
N PRO A 107 -18.39 10.25 -0.92
CA PRO A 107 -19.74 9.97 -0.40
C PRO A 107 -20.54 9.04 -1.31
N ASP A 108 -20.42 9.21 -2.63
CA ASP A 108 -21.15 8.40 -3.60
C ASP A 108 -20.57 6.98 -3.68
N ILE A 109 -19.25 6.83 -3.62
CA ILE A 109 -18.58 5.53 -3.57
C ILE A 109 -18.94 4.78 -2.29
N MET A 110 -18.93 5.46 -1.14
CA MET A 110 -19.31 4.86 0.14
C MET A 110 -20.79 4.41 0.13
N THR A 111 -21.66 5.22 -0.47
CA THR A 111 -23.10 4.89 -0.60
C THR A 111 -23.30 3.68 -1.51
N ALA A 112 -22.60 3.62 -2.66
CA ALA A 112 -22.64 2.47 -3.56
C ALA A 112 -22.07 1.20 -2.92
N LEU A 113 -21.00 1.32 -2.11
CA LEU A 113 -20.39 0.22 -1.37
C LEU A 113 -21.36 -0.34 -0.31
N VAL A 114 -21.98 0.54 0.47
CA VAL A 114 -22.97 0.17 1.50
C VAL A 114 -24.18 -0.53 0.86
N HIS A 115 -24.67 -0.01 -0.27
CA HIS A 115 -25.77 -0.62 -1.01
C HIS A 115 -25.40 -2.02 -1.53
N ASN A 116 -24.21 -2.18 -2.13
CA ASN A 116 -23.73 -3.49 -2.60
C ASN A 116 -23.54 -4.50 -1.46
N HIS A 117 -23.03 -4.05 -0.31
CA HIS A 117 -22.85 -4.91 0.86
C HIS A 117 -24.20 -5.37 1.43
N SER A 118 -25.20 -4.48 1.49
CA SER A 118 -26.57 -4.84 1.90
C SER A 118 -27.18 -5.88 0.96
N SER A 119 -27.04 -5.68 -0.35
CA SER A 119 -27.56 -6.63 -1.36
C SER A 119 -26.90 -8.01 -1.26
N GLN A 120 -25.60 -8.08 -1.01
CA GLN A 120 -24.90 -9.36 -0.79
C GLN A 120 -25.38 -10.08 0.47
N PHE A 121 -25.63 -9.36 1.56
CA PHE A 121 -26.17 -9.93 2.79
C PHE A 121 -27.56 -10.51 2.61
N GLU A 122 -28.44 -9.81 1.88
CA GLU A 122 -29.77 -10.31 1.55
C GLU A 122 -29.69 -11.59 0.70
N MET A 123 -28.84 -11.60 -0.33
CA MET A 123 -28.62 -12.77 -1.18
C MET A 123 -28.09 -13.98 -0.37
N LEU A 124 -27.10 -13.77 0.49
CA LEU A 124 -26.55 -14.81 1.38
C LEU A 124 -27.61 -15.37 2.34
N SER A 125 -28.47 -14.51 2.88
CA SER A 125 -29.57 -14.93 3.75
C SER A 125 -30.59 -15.81 3.01
N GLY A 126 -30.88 -15.47 1.75
CA GLY A 126 -31.74 -16.26 0.87
C GLY A 126 -31.17 -17.65 0.58
N ILE A 127 -29.88 -17.72 0.25
CA ILE A 127 -29.17 -18.99 -0.01
C ILE A 127 -29.17 -19.86 1.25
N GLN A 128 -28.87 -19.30 2.43
CA GLN A 128 -28.88 -20.05 3.69
C GLN A 128 -30.27 -20.61 4.03
N LYS A 129 -31.33 -19.86 3.71
CA LYS A 129 -32.71 -20.33 3.91
C LYS A 129 -33.01 -21.52 3.00
N GLN A 130 -32.70 -21.41 1.70
CA GLN A 130 -32.88 -22.52 0.76
C GLN A 130 -32.07 -23.76 1.15
N LEU A 131 -30.84 -23.58 1.64
CA LEU A 131 -29.99 -24.69 2.07
C LEU A 131 -30.62 -25.46 3.25
N ARG A 132 -31.21 -24.74 4.21
CA ARG A 132 -31.94 -25.34 5.34
C ARG A 132 -33.17 -26.11 4.87
N GLU A 133 -33.97 -25.52 3.99
CA GLU A 133 -35.17 -26.17 3.44
C GLU A 133 -34.80 -27.47 2.71
N MET A 134 -33.73 -27.45 1.91
CA MET A 134 -33.24 -28.63 1.19
C MET A 134 -32.75 -29.72 2.14
N GLN A 135 -32.04 -29.34 3.21
CA GLN A 135 -31.57 -30.28 4.24
C GLN A 135 -32.75 -30.96 4.96
N THR A 136 -33.80 -30.20 5.31
CA THR A 136 -35.02 -30.76 5.91
C THR A 136 -35.74 -31.72 4.97
N GLN A 137 -35.82 -31.41 3.67
CA GLN A 137 -36.38 -32.34 2.69
C GLN A 137 -35.57 -33.63 2.56
N GLN A 138 -34.25 -33.54 2.64
CA GLN A 138 -33.36 -34.71 2.57
C GLN A 138 -33.54 -35.62 3.79
N GLU A 139 -33.66 -35.07 5.00
CA GLU A 139 -33.94 -35.82 6.22
C GLU A 139 -35.29 -36.55 6.14
N GLN A 140 -36.35 -35.85 5.72
CA GLN A 140 -37.68 -36.46 5.54
C GLN A 140 -37.66 -37.59 4.51
N MET A 141 -36.89 -37.44 3.43
CA MET A 141 -36.74 -38.49 2.43
C MET A 141 -36.01 -39.71 2.99
N GLY A 142 -34.98 -39.48 3.82
CA GLY A 142 -34.27 -40.53 4.54
C GLY A 142 -35.18 -41.31 5.49
N GLU A 143 -36.02 -40.62 6.27
CA GLU A 143 -37.01 -41.26 7.15
C GLU A 143 -38.04 -42.09 6.38
N ARG A 144 -38.51 -41.59 5.23
CA ARG A 144 -39.44 -42.34 4.38
C ARG A 144 -38.79 -43.60 3.81
N LEU A 145 -37.51 -43.52 3.45
CA LEU A 145 -36.76 -44.66 2.91
C LEU A 145 -36.58 -45.76 3.97
N THR A 146 -36.17 -45.41 5.19
CA THR A 146 -36.01 -46.38 6.29
C THR A 146 -37.35 -47.01 6.69
N LYS A 147 -38.44 -46.23 6.67
CA LYS A 147 -39.79 -46.76 6.91
C LYS A 147 -40.21 -47.78 5.84
N VAL A 148 -39.89 -47.55 4.57
CA VAL A 148 -40.19 -48.52 3.50
C VAL A 148 -39.32 -49.77 3.65
N GLU A 149 -38.04 -49.63 3.97
CA GLU A 149 -37.13 -50.76 4.16
C GLU A 149 -37.57 -51.70 5.31
N THR A 150 -38.11 -51.13 6.39
CA THR A 150 -38.65 -51.91 7.52
C THR A 150 -39.96 -52.64 7.20
N HIS A 151 -40.74 -52.21 6.20
CA HIS A 151 -41.96 -52.91 5.78
C HIS A 151 -41.68 -54.04 4.77
N ILE A 152 -40.51 -54.05 4.14
CA ILE A 152 -40.11 -55.06 3.14
C ILE A 152 -39.42 -56.26 3.81
N LYS A 153 -38.80 -56.05 4.98
CA LYS A 153 -38.18 -57.10 5.82
C LYS A 153 -39.20 -57.80 6.69
#